data_AF-A0A8S9IAR0-F1
#
_entry.id   AF-A0A8S9IAR0-F1
#
_cell.length_a   1.000
_cell.length_b   1.000
_cell.length_c   1.000
_cell.angle_alpha   90.00
_cell.angle_beta   90.00
_cell.angle_gamma   90.00
#
_symmetry.space_group_name_H-M   'P 1'
#
loop_
_entity.id
_entity.type
_entity.pdbx_description
1 polymer ?
#
loop_
_entity_poly.entity_id
_entity_poly.type
_entity_poly.pdbx_seq_one_letter_code
_entity_poly.pdbx_strand_id
1 'polypeptide(L)'
;MSLRDILSLPAPLVEAYRSFVLNAYLVSTINSVVDVAWLQGSNTNSVSGSRWLLEFVHTNKSYLKQLIVKFSWGTATVNIPKTKKTYCKNKECKKHTLHKVTQYKKGKDSLAAQGKRRYDRKQSGYGGQTKPVFHKKAKTTKKIVLRLQCQTCKHFSQHSIKRCKHFEIGGDKKGKGTSLF
;
A
#
# COMPACT_ATOMS: atom_id res chain seq x y z
N MET A 1 14.57 -19.70 -30.98
CA MET A 1 14.11 -20.95 -30.36
C MET A 1 13.02 -21.53 -31.23
N SER A 2 13.21 -22.75 -31.72
CA SER A 2 12.20 -23.38 -32.57
C SER A 2 11.02 -23.85 -31.71
N LEU A 3 9.81 -23.95 -32.29
CA LEU A 3 8.61 -24.42 -31.59
C LEU A 3 8.77 -25.82 -30.97
N ARG A 4 9.73 -26.62 -31.47
CA ARG A 4 10.04 -27.95 -30.98
C ARG A 4 10.78 -27.92 -29.63
N ASP A 5 11.49 -26.83 -29.34
CA ASP A 5 12.28 -26.65 -28.11
C ASP A 5 11.43 -26.19 -26.91
N ILE A 6 10.21 -25.70 -27.15
CA ILE A 6 9.31 -25.19 -26.10
C ILE A 6 8.47 -26.33 -25.50
N LEU A 7 8.19 -27.39 -26.26
CA LEU A 7 7.37 -28.53 -25.83
C LEU A 7 8.13 -29.57 -24.99
N SER A 8 9.46 -29.46 -24.89
CA SER A 8 10.33 -30.33 -24.09
C SER A 8 10.60 -29.79 -22.67
N LEU A 9 10.07 -28.62 -22.32
CA LEU A 9 10.22 -28.02 -20.99
C LEU A 9 9.16 -28.55 -20.01
N PRO A 10 9.48 -28.70 -18.71
CA PRO A 10 8.52 -29.16 -17.71
C PRO A 10 7.31 -28.20 -17.65
N ALA A 11 6.10 -28.77 -17.56
CA ALA A 11 4.80 -28.09 -17.61
C ALA A 11 4.71 -26.70 -16.96
N PRO A 12 5.23 -26.45 -15.74
CA PRO A 12 5.14 -25.12 -15.12
C PRO A 12 5.90 -24.01 -15.87
N LEU A 13 6.94 -24.33 -16.64
CA LEU A 13 7.67 -23.34 -17.45
C LEU A 13 6.97 -23.03 -18.77
N VAL A 14 6.26 -23.98 -19.36
CA VAL A 14 5.45 -23.78 -20.58
C VAL A 14 4.25 -22.88 -20.27
N GLU A 15 3.63 -23.07 -19.11
CA GLU A 15 2.54 -22.21 -18.60
C GLU A 15 3.00 -20.77 -18.36
N ALA A 16 4.21 -20.61 -17.80
CA ALA A 16 4.83 -19.30 -17.58
C ALA A 16 5.17 -18.59 -18.91
N TYR A 17 5.66 -19.33 -19.90
CA TYR A 17 5.98 -18.79 -21.23
C TYR A 17 4.72 -18.37 -21.99
N ARG A 18 3.63 -19.17 -21.92
CA ARG A 18 2.32 -18.80 -22.48
C ARG A 18 1.75 -17.54 -21.82
N SER A 19 1.83 -17.42 -20.50
CA SER A 19 1.42 -16.20 -19.78
C SER A 19 2.26 -14.98 -20.14
N PHE A 20 3.56 -15.15 -20.40
CA PHE A 20 4.44 -14.04 -20.77
C PHE A 20 4.16 -13.53 -22.18
N VAL A 21 3.99 -14.44 -23.16
CA VAL A 21 3.70 -14.08 -24.55
C VAL A 21 2.29 -13.49 -24.71
N LEU A 22 1.29 -14.02 -24.00
CA LEU A 22 -0.07 -13.46 -23.98
C LEU A 22 -0.10 -12.06 -23.36
N ASN A 23 0.64 -11.82 -22.28
CA ASN A 23 0.74 -10.48 -21.69
C ASN A 23 1.48 -9.49 -22.60
N ALA A 24 2.53 -9.92 -23.32
CA ALA A 24 3.23 -9.07 -24.27
C ALA A 24 2.34 -8.67 -25.47
N TYR A 25 1.54 -9.61 -26.00
CA TYR A 25 0.56 -9.34 -27.06
C TYR A 25 -0.58 -8.43 -26.56
N LEU A 26 -1.08 -8.64 -25.34
CA LEU A 26 -2.12 -7.79 -24.76
C LEU A 26 -1.64 -6.34 -24.57
N VAL A 27 -0.41 -6.16 -24.08
CA VAL A 27 0.19 -4.83 -23.86
C VAL A 27 0.50 -4.13 -25.19
N SER A 28 0.91 -4.84 -26.25
CA SER A 28 1.11 -4.22 -27.57
C SER A 28 -0.21 -3.81 -28.23
N THR A 29 -1.27 -4.59 -28.04
CA THR A 29 -2.60 -4.30 -28.60
C THR A 29 -3.30 -3.16 -27.85
N ILE A 30 -2.99 -2.95 -26.57
CA ILE A 30 -3.51 -1.81 -25.80
C ILE A 30 -2.81 -0.50 -26.19
N ASN A 31 -1.49 -0.53 -26.41
CA ASN A 31 -0.76 0.69 -26.78
C ASN A 31 -1.11 1.17 -28.21
N SER A 32 -1.46 0.27 -29.14
CA SER A 32 -1.90 0.67 -30.49
C SER A 32 -3.31 1.29 -30.53
N VAL A 33 -4.20 0.96 -29.58
CA VAL A 33 -5.56 1.52 -29.52
C VAL A 33 -5.58 2.91 -28.87
N VAL A 34 -4.66 3.19 -27.94
CA VAL A 34 -4.56 4.51 -27.29
C VAL A 34 -3.90 5.54 -28.21
N ASP A 35 -2.99 5.13 -29.11
CA ASP A 35 -2.33 6.04 -30.07
C ASP A 35 -3.25 6.49 -31.22
N VAL A 36 -4.26 5.70 -31.61
CA VAL A 36 -5.23 6.09 -32.67
C VAL A 36 -6.26 7.11 -32.16
N ALA A 37 -6.55 7.15 -30.85
CA ALA A 37 -7.59 8.00 -30.28
C ALA A 37 -7.18 9.46 -30.04
N TRP A 38 -5.91 9.83 -30.25
CA TRP A 38 -5.39 11.19 -30.00
C TRP A 38 -5.06 11.99 -31.26
N LEU A 39 -5.32 11.45 -32.46
CA LEU A 39 -4.94 12.09 -33.73
C LEU A 39 -6.10 12.56 -34.63
N GLN A 40 -7.35 12.59 -34.17
CA GLN A 40 -8.46 13.12 -34.98
C GLN A 40 -9.42 13.99 -34.16
N GLY A 41 -9.00 15.24 -33.93
CA GLY A 41 -9.93 16.33 -33.75
C GLY A 41 -10.39 16.84 -35.11
N SER A 42 -11.61 16.50 -35.53
CA SER A 42 -12.37 17.28 -36.53
C SER A 42 -13.81 16.78 -36.69
N ASN A 43 -14.71 17.77 -36.69
CA ASN A 43 -16.12 17.84 -37.05
C ASN A 43 -16.51 16.99 -38.30
N THR A 44 -17.66 16.31 -38.27
CA THR A 44 -18.79 16.37 -39.24
C THR A 44 -19.71 15.14 -39.17
N ASN A 45 -21.00 15.39 -39.39
CA ASN A 45 -22.08 14.42 -39.60
C ASN A 45 -21.77 13.43 -40.74
N SER A 46 -22.10 12.15 -40.58
CA SER A 46 -22.92 11.37 -41.53
C SER A 46 -22.85 9.87 -41.23
N VAL A 47 -23.89 9.21 -41.68
CA VAL A 47 -24.38 7.90 -41.29
C VAL A 47 -23.57 6.76 -41.92
N SER A 48 -23.27 5.73 -41.14
CA SER A 48 -23.46 4.29 -41.43
C SER A 48 -22.34 3.46 -40.81
N GLY A 49 -22.69 2.41 -40.06
CA GLY A 49 -21.74 1.35 -39.69
C GLY A 49 -21.45 1.14 -38.21
N SER A 50 -22.21 1.71 -37.27
CA SER A 50 -21.93 1.57 -35.83
C SER A 50 -23.11 1.01 -35.02
N ARG A 51 -23.77 -0.02 -35.55
CA ARG A 51 -24.74 -0.84 -34.78
C ARG A 51 -24.17 -2.18 -34.29
N TRP A 52 -22.99 -2.60 -34.78
CA TRP A 52 -22.36 -3.85 -34.33
C TRP A 52 -21.33 -3.70 -33.20
N LEU A 53 -20.91 -2.48 -32.88
CA LEU A 53 -19.96 -2.22 -31.78
C LEU A 53 -20.62 -1.85 -30.44
N LEU A 54 -21.93 -1.60 -30.42
CA LEU A 54 -22.66 -1.27 -29.19
C LEU A 54 -23.31 -2.47 -28.50
N GLU A 55 -23.44 -3.61 -29.18
CA GLU A 55 -23.92 -4.86 -28.54
C GLU A 55 -22.79 -5.75 -27.99
N PHE A 56 -21.53 -5.53 -28.37
CA PHE A 56 -20.41 -6.33 -27.84
C PHE A 56 -19.93 -5.89 -26.45
N VAL A 57 -20.30 -4.69 -25.98
CA VAL A 57 -19.88 -4.15 -24.67
C VAL A 57 -20.81 -4.56 -23.51
N HIS A 58 -21.96 -5.18 -23.79
CA HIS A 58 -22.91 -5.58 -22.74
C HIS A 58 -22.75 -7.03 -22.24
N THR A 59 -21.96 -7.88 -22.91
CA THR A 59 -21.88 -9.32 -22.59
C THR A 59 -20.52 -9.75 -22.06
N ASN A 60 -19.85 -8.93 -21.25
CA ASN A 60 -18.67 -9.41 -20.49
C ASN A 60 -18.36 -8.62 -19.19
N LYS A 61 -19.37 -7.97 -18.60
CA LYS A 61 -19.23 -7.25 -17.30
C LYS A 61 -19.10 -8.20 -16.09
N SER A 62 -19.38 -9.50 -16.29
CA SER A 62 -19.22 -10.56 -15.28
C SER A 62 -17.79 -11.10 -15.21
N TYR A 63 -17.10 -11.27 -16.35
CA TYR A 63 -15.80 -11.93 -16.40
C TYR A 63 -14.63 -11.00 -16.04
N LEU A 64 -14.72 -9.69 -16.33
CA LEU A 64 -13.70 -8.73 -15.88
C LEU A 64 -13.75 -8.46 -14.36
N LYS A 65 -14.90 -8.69 -13.71
CA LYS A 65 -15.00 -8.63 -12.24
C LYS A 65 -14.42 -9.87 -11.55
N GLN A 66 -14.27 -11.00 -12.25
CA GLN A 66 -13.73 -12.23 -11.66
C GLN A 66 -12.20 -12.30 -11.70
N LEU A 67 -11.53 -11.52 -12.57
CA LEU A 67 -10.05 -11.52 -12.64
C LEU A 67 -9.39 -10.56 -11.63
N ILE A 68 -10.11 -9.56 -11.12
CA ILE A 68 -9.58 -8.59 -10.13
C ILE A 68 -9.57 -9.17 -8.70
N VAL A 69 -10.35 -10.23 -8.43
CA VAL A 69 -10.53 -10.78 -7.07
C VAL A 69 -9.61 -11.97 -6.76
N LYS A 70 -8.81 -12.43 -7.73
CA LYS A 70 -7.92 -13.61 -7.57
C LYS A 70 -6.47 -13.31 -7.16
N PHE A 71 -6.21 -12.12 -6.62
CA PHE A 71 -5.00 -11.85 -5.85
C PHE A 71 -5.39 -11.36 -4.46
N SER A 72 -6.06 -12.25 -3.71
CA SER A 72 -6.23 -12.08 -2.27
C SER A 72 -4.84 -12.20 -1.64
N TRP A 73 -4.13 -11.07 -1.54
CA TRP A 73 -3.01 -10.93 -0.62
C TRP A 73 -3.59 -11.21 0.77
N GLY A 74 -3.39 -12.43 1.29
CA GLY A 74 -3.80 -12.79 2.64
C GLY A 74 -3.42 -11.66 3.60
N THR A 75 -4.39 -11.20 4.38
CA THR A 75 -4.21 -10.10 5.34
C THR A 75 -3.27 -10.54 6.45
N ALA A 76 -1.97 -10.48 6.18
CA ALA A 76 -0.95 -10.80 7.17
C ALA A 76 -1.04 -9.78 8.32
N THR A 77 -1.61 -10.22 9.45
CA THR A 77 -1.59 -9.49 10.70
C THR A 77 -0.14 -9.37 11.20
N VAL A 78 0.28 -8.17 11.61
CA VAL A 78 1.63 -7.93 12.11
C VAL A 78 1.59 -7.97 13.64
N ASN A 79 2.17 -9.02 14.22
CA ASN A 79 2.26 -9.23 15.67
C ASN A 79 3.67 -8.87 16.19
N ILE A 80 3.74 -7.96 17.18
CA ILE A 80 4.99 -7.55 17.84
C ILE A 80 4.92 -7.98 19.31
N PRO A 81 5.96 -8.59 19.89
CA PRO A 81 5.96 -8.95 21.31
C PRO A 81 5.91 -7.73 22.23
N LYS A 82 5.25 -7.87 23.39
CA LYS A 82 5.18 -6.84 24.45
C LYS A 82 6.55 -6.51 25.06
N THR A 83 7.51 -7.44 24.97
CA THR A 83 8.87 -7.30 25.49
C THR A 83 9.89 -7.66 24.43
N LYS A 84 10.93 -6.85 24.26
CA LYS A 84 12.02 -7.10 23.30
C LYS A 84 13.37 -6.85 23.96
N LYS A 85 14.35 -7.75 23.78
CA LYS A 85 15.75 -7.48 24.12
C LYS A 85 16.36 -6.60 23.02
N THR A 86 16.87 -5.43 23.38
CA THR A 86 17.54 -4.52 22.43
C THR A 86 18.59 -3.67 23.14
N TYR A 87 19.48 -3.07 22.36
CA TYR A 87 20.55 -2.21 22.88
C TYR A 87 19.97 -0.93 23.49
N CYS A 88 20.35 -0.63 24.73
CA CYS A 88 19.99 0.63 25.37
C CYS A 88 21.10 1.67 25.13
N LYS A 89 20.73 2.82 24.55
CA LYS A 89 21.63 3.94 24.25
C LYS A 89 22.01 4.79 25.49
N ASN A 90 21.37 4.55 26.63
CA ASN A 90 21.66 5.31 27.83
C ASN A 90 23.11 5.05 28.29
N LYS A 91 23.78 6.11 28.78
CA LYS A 91 25.19 6.08 29.17
C LYS A 91 25.48 5.06 30.28
N GLU A 92 24.51 4.86 31.18
CA GLU A 92 24.60 3.94 32.32
C GLU A 92 24.42 2.47 31.92
N CYS A 93 23.67 2.19 30.85
CA CYS A 93 23.34 0.83 30.46
C CYS A 93 24.31 0.29 29.41
N LYS A 94 24.44 0.99 28.26
CA LYS A 94 25.27 0.60 27.09
C LYS A 94 25.28 -0.91 26.77
N LYS A 95 24.18 -1.61 27.05
CA LYS A 95 24.06 -3.08 26.94
C LYS A 95 22.67 -3.47 26.45
N HIS A 96 22.55 -4.72 26.03
CA HIS A 96 21.26 -5.29 25.64
C HIS A 96 20.41 -5.58 26.88
N THR A 97 19.28 -4.89 27.00
CA THR A 97 18.36 -5.03 28.13
C THR A 97 16.96 -5.34 27.64
N LEU A 98 16.11 -5.82 28.54
CA LEU A 98 14.69 -6.01 28.27
C LEU A 98 13.98 -4.65 28.19
N HIS A 99 13.27 -4.44 27.09
CA HIS A 99 12.48 -3.24 26.86
C HIS A 99 10.99 -3.59 26.78
N LYS A 100 10.16 -2.78 27.46
CA LYS A 100 8.70 -2.79 27.29
C LYS A 100 8.36 -2.08 25.99
N VAL A 101 7.61 -2.76 25.12
CA VAL A 101 7.20 -2.26 23.82
C VAL A 101 5.80 -1.68 23.94
N THR A 102 5.64 -0.43 23.53
CA THR A 102 4.34 0.25 23.48
C THR A 102 4.15 0.93 22.12
N GLN A 103 2.91 1.15 21.71
CA GLN A 103 2.64 1.95 20.52
C GLN A 103 2.80 3.43 20.83
N TYR A 104 3.53 4.16 19.98
CA TYR A 104 3.58 5.61 20.07
C TYR A 104 2.20 6.21 19.74
N LYS A 105 1.74 7.11 20.60
CA LYS A 105 0.56 7.96 20.37
C LYS A 105 1.02 9.40 20.25
N LYS A 106 0.49 10.12 19.26
CA LYS A 106 0.68 11.58 19.14
C LYS A 106 -0.05 12.23 20.31
N GLY A 107 0.63 13.11 21.05
CA GLY A 107 0.01 13.94 22.09
C GLY A 107 -0.86 15.07 21.51
N LYS A 108 -1.51 15.83 22.41
CA LYS A 108 -2.19 17.08 22.05
C LYS A 108 -1.18 18.09 21.55
N ASP A 109 -1.50 18.79 20.48
CA ASP A 109 -0.63 19.85 19.95
C ASP A 109 -0.62 21.05 20.91
N SER A 110 0.57 21.58 21.21
CA SER A 110 0.74 22.71 22.13
C SER A 110 0.43 24.05 21.45
N LEU A 111 -0.32 24.92 22.14
CA LEU A 111 -0.67 26.27 21.67
C LEU A 111 0.49 27.27 21.77
N ALA A 112 1.39 27.07 22.73
CA ALA A 112 2.52 27.98 22.97
C ALA A 112 3.63 27.86 21.90
N ALA A 113 3.59 26.81 21.07
CA ALA A 113 4.56 26.60 20.01
C ALA A 113 4.57 27.79 19.04
N GLN A 114 5.77 28.24 18.65
CA GLN A 114 5.95 29.43 17.81
C GLN A 114 5.13 29.36 16.50
N GLY A 115 5.07 28.18 15.86
CA GLY A 115 4.31 27.98 14.64
C GLY A 115 2.79 28.17 14.83
N LYS A 116 2.26 27.71 15.97
CA LYS A 116 0.85 27.87 16.32
C LYS A 116 0.52 29.33 16.65
N ARG A 117 1.33 29.99 17.49
CA ARG A 117 1.20 31.44 17.77
C ARG A 117 1.22 32.29 16.49
N ARG A 118 2.11 31.98 15.55
CA ARG A 118 2.18 32.65 14.25
C ARG A 118 0.94 32.38 13.40
N TYR A 119 0.46 31.13 13.37
CA TYR A 119 -0.75 30.75 12.63
C TYR A 119 -1.97 31.51 13.15
N ASP A 120 -2.15 31.54 14.47
CA ASP A 120 -3.31 32.19 15.10
C ASP A 120 -3.30 33.70 14.87
N ARG A 121 -2.14 34.36 14.98
CA ARG A 121 -1.98 35.78 14.61
C ARG A 121 -2.20 36.05 13.12
N LYS A 122 -1.86 35.10 12.24
CA LYS A 122 -2.14 35.24 10.81
C LYS A 122 -3.64 35.07 10.53
N GLN A 123 -4.30 34.20 11.30
CA GLN A 123 -5.69 33.83 11.10
C GLN A 123 -6.67 34.86 11.68
N SER A 124 -6.23 35.72 12.59
CA SER A 124 -7.05 36.81 13.16
C SER A 124 -7.33 37.91 12.14
N GLY A 125 -8.54 38.48 12.18
CA GLY A 125 -9.00 39.53 11.27
C GLY A 125 -9.88 38.99 10.13
N TYR A 126 -10.01 39.79 9.07
CA TYR A 126 -10.74 39.41 7.85
C TYR A 126 -9.82 38.73 6.83
N GLY A 127 -10.41 38.00 5.87
CA GLY A 127 -9.65 37.34 4.79
C GLY A 127 -9.70 35.81 4.80
N GLY A 128 -10.46 35.20 5.72
CA GLY A 128 -10.76 33.76 5.69
C GLY A 128 -9.57 32.86 5.98
N GLN A 129 -9.48 31.71 5.31
CA GLN A 129 -8.46 30.70 5.59
C GLN A 129 -7.09 31.11 5.01
N THR A 130 -6.08 31.32 5.87
CA THR A 130 -4.80 31.95 5.45
C THR A 130 -3.68 30.99 5.06
N LYS A 131 -3.89 29.68 5.26
CA LYS A 131 -2.94 28.61 4.97
C LYS A 131 -3.65 27.44 4.27
N PRO A 132 -2.97 26.76 3.33
CA PRO A 132 -3.61 25.71 2.54
C PRO A 132 -4.01 24.52 3.42
N VAL A 133 -5.24 24.02 3.22
CA VAL A 133 -5.72 22.77 3.82
C VAL A 133 -5.49 21.63 2.83
N PHE A 134 -4.93 20.53 3.30
CA PHE A 134 -4.62 19.39 2.45
C PHE A 134 -5.82 18.43 2.35
N HIS A 135 -6.43 18.34 1.15
CA HIS A 135 -7.64 17.52 0.92
C HIS A 135 -7.35 16.14 0.28
N LYS A 136 -6.34 16.02 -0.59
CA LYS A 136 -6.10 14.84 -1.43
C LYS A 136 -5.27 13.75 -0.74
N LYS A 137 -5.81 13.12 0.32
CA LYS A 137 -5.14 12.02 1.04
C LYS A 137 -5.16 10.70 0.26
N ALA A 138 -4.00 10.25 -0.24
CA ALA A 138 -3.88 8.98 -0.95
C ALA A 138 -3.51 7.78 -0.05
N LYS A 139 -2.78 8.01 1.05
CA LYS A 139 -2.28 6.91 1.90
C LYS A 139 -3.35 6.51 2.91
N THR A 140 -3.68 5.21 2.92
CA THR A 140 -4.69 4.62 3.82
C THR A 140 -4.13 4.25 5.19
N THR A 141 -2.83 3.94 5.28
CA THR A 141 -2.16 3.52 6.53
C THR A 141 -1.08 4.52 6.94
N LYS A 142 -0.71 4.50 8.23
CA LYS A 142 0.42 5.28 8.79
C LYS A 142 1.59 4.33 9.10
N LYS A 143 2.80 4.88 9.20
CA LYS A 143 3.93 4.12 9.77
C LYS A 143 3.72 4.03 11.28
N ILE A 144 3.69 2.82 11.81
CA ILE A 144 3.56 2.60 13.25
C ILE A 144 4.95 2.75 13.88
N VAL A 145 5.04 3.56 14.92
CA VAL A 145 6.27 3.76 15.69
C VAL A 145 6.10 3.08 17.04
N LEU A 146 7.07 2.25 17.39
CA LEU A 146 7.18 1.62 18.70
C LEU A 146 7.95 2.54 19.63
N ARG A 147 7.47 2.67 20.86
CA ARG A 147 8.18 3.28 21.98
C ARG A 147 8.71 2.15 22.87
N LEU A 148 10.02 2.00 22.90
CA LEU A 148 10.75 0.99 23.67
C LEU A 148 11.25 1.62 24.97
N GLN A 149 10.71 1.20 26.10
CA GLN A 149 11.11 1.65 27.42
C GLN A 149 12.07 0.64 28.05
N CYS A 150 13.28 1.05 28.38
CA CYS A 150 14.22 0.20 29.10
C CYS A 150 13.71 -0.08 30.52
N GLN A 151 13.75 -1.33 30.98
CA GLN A 151 13.29 -1.67 32.34
C GLN A 151 14.25 -1.18 33.43
N THR A 152 15.55 -1.07 33.16
CA THR A 152 16.55 -0.66 34.15
C THR A 152 16.64 0.86 34.29
N CYS A 153 16.92 1.59 33.19
CA CYS A 153 17.12 3.05 33.23
C CYS A 153 15.90 3.89 32.83
N LYS A 154 14.79 3.25 32.44
CA LYS A 154 13.54 3.93 32.00
C LYS A 154 13.70 4.84 30.76
N HIS A 155 14.86 4.84 30.12
CA HIS A 155 15.08 5.59 28.87
C HIS A 155 14.17 5.07 27.74
N PHE A 156 13.65 5.99 26.93
CA PHE A 156 12.78 5.68 25.81
C PHE A 156 13.53 5.79 24.48
N SER A 157 13.45 4.76 23.65
CA SER A 157 13.89 4.80 22.26
C SER A 157 12.72 4.56 21.30
N GLN A 158 12.75 5.20 20.14
CA GLN A 158 11.71 5.07 19.12
C GLN A 158 12.20 4.20 17.96
N HIS A 159 11.33 3.29 17.50
CA HIS A 159 11.62 2.43 16.37
C HIS A 159 10.43 2.40 15.40
N SER A 160 10.64 2.90 14.18
CA SER A 160 9.60 2.93 13.13
C SER A 160 9.58 1.63 12.33
N ILE A 161 8.41 1.02 12.21
CA ILE A 161 8.19 -0.15 11.34
C ILE A 161 7.68 0.31 9.96
N LYS A 162 7.73 -0.58 8.97
CA LYS A 162 7.02 -0.42 7.69
C LYS A 162 5.51 -0.27 7.90
N ARG A 163 4.80 0.21 6.88
CA ARG A 163 3.35 0.44 6.96
C ARG A 163 2.62 -0.91 6.97
N CYS A 164 1.67 -1.08 7.87
CA CYS A 164 0.77 -2.24 7.93
C CYS A 164 -0.66 -1.77 8.19
N LYS A 165 -1.65 -2.59 7.81
CA LYS A 165 -3.09 -2.31 8.04
C LYS A 165 -3.52 -2.80 9.43
N HIS A 166 -3.19 -4.04 9.76
CA HIS A 166 -3.51 -4.66 11.05
C HIS A 166 -2.22 -4.80 11.87
N PHE A 167 -2.26 -4.31 13.11
CA PHE A 167 -1.12 -4.30 14.03
C PHE A 167 -1.61 -4.64 15.43
N GLU A 168 -0.97 -5.63 16.03
CA GLU A 168 -1.28 -6.11 17.37
C GLU A 168 0.01 -6.22 18.20
N ILE A 169 -0.09 -5.93 19.50
CA ILE A 169 1.03 -6.04 20.43
C ILE A 169 0.72 -7.19 21.41
N GLY A 170 1.53 -8.25 21.33
CA GLY A 170 1.45 -9.42 22.19
C GLY A 170 0.28 -10.33 21.89
N GLY A 171 -0.03 -10.53 20.61
CA GLY A 171 -0.91 -11.61 20.17
C GLY A 171 -0.22 -12.97 20.29
N ASP A 172 -1.00 -14.03 20.16
CA ASP A 172 -0.50 -15.39 20.27
C ASP A 172 0.47 -15.73 19.12
N LYS A 173 1.45 -16.58 19.43
CA LYS A 173 2.38 -17.06 18.41
C LYS A 173 1.62 -18.04 17.53
N LYS A 174 1.75 -17.89 16.22
CA LYS A 174 1.18 -18.85 15.27
C LYS A 174 1.79 -20.24 15.53
N GLY A 175 0.93 -21.23 15.76
CA GLY A 175 1.34 -22.62 15.95
C GLY A 175 2.04 -23.18 14.72
N LYS A 176 2.93 -24.17 14.93
CA LYS A 176 3.57 -24.91 13.83
C LYS A 176 2.60 -26.00 13.36
N GLY A 177 1.83 -25.74 12.31
CA GLY A 177 1.15 -26.77 11.52
C GLY A 177 0.09 -27.63 12.23
N THR A 178 -0.58 -27.11 13.26
CA THR A 178 -1.78 -27.77 13.80
C THR A 178 -2.93 -27.61 12.79
N SER A 179 -3.60 -28.73 12.48
CA SER A 179 -4.71 -28.81 11.54
C SER A 179 -5.76 -27.76 11.82
N LEU A 180 -6.26 -27.14 10.75
CA LEU A 180 -7.29 -26.10 10.77
C LEU A 180 -8.59 -26.67 11.33
N PHE A 181 -8.82 -26.46 12.63
CA PHE A 181 -10.10 -26.59 13.30
C PHE A 181 -10.40 -25.29 14.03
#